data_AF-A0A1S3YTS4-F1
#
_entry.id   AF-A0A1S3YTS4-F1
#
_cell.length_a   1.000
_cell.length_b   1.000
_cell.length_c   1.000
_cell.angle_alpha   90.00
_cell.angle_beta   90.00
_cell.angle_gamma   90.00
#
_symmetry.space_group_name_H-M   'P 1'
#
loop_
_entity.id
_entity.type
_entity.pdbx_description
1 polymer ?
#
loop_
_entity_poly.entity_id
_entity_poly.type
_entity_poly.pdbx_seq_one_letter_code
_entity_poly.pdbx_strand_id
1 'polypeptide(L)'
;MIHLKAIHSPLTPKQHALFNKNGHFQRKKHPILCLCKPNDSDSDAPPPPPPPQGDSRQQELLARIAQLQTQKVRLTDYLDERSAYLSQFAEDANAEIDQIGENALKELDEAGARIMENIESRMQAFEESIELNKQEIEENEKKLADFEGQMEEERNEGLFFKNLGQKQSVDKAKAKEETDKIKQLSKENAESKTRRNIYLALIGLVVVGITNALISSPSDWTKSAVLGAILVGLLSQVIYEQSVLSETETKQKQTSEEEKK
;
A
#
# COMPACT_ATOMS: atom_id res chain seq x y z
N MET A 1 -9.17 -8.59 -31.98
CA MET A 1 -10.51 -9.22 -31.85
C MET A 1 -10.51 -10.02 -30.56
N ILE A 2 -11.04 -9.44 -29.48
CA ILE A 2 -11.09 -10.10 -28.16
C ILE A 2 -12.58 -10.26 -27.83
N HIS A 3 -12.99 -11.51 -27.64
CA HIS A 3 -14.37 -11.91 -27.46
C HIS A 3 -14.70 -11.85 -25.96
N LEU A 4 -15.45 -10.83 -25.52
CA LEU A 4 -15.96 -10.74 -24.15
C LEU A 4 -17.32 -11.44 -24.08
N LYS A 5 -17.37 -12.55 -23.33
CA LYS A 5 -18.59 -13.30 -23.05
C LYS A 5 -19.30 -12.65 -21.86
N ALA A 6 -20.40 -11.95 -22.12
CA ALA A 6 -21.27 -11.39 -21.08
C ALA A 6 -22.07 -12.51 -20.39
N ILE A 7 -21.96 -12.61 -19.07
CA ILE A 7 -22.82 -13.47 -18.25
C ILE A 7 -24.02 -12.64 -17.83
N HIS A 8 -25.13 -12.79 -18.55
CA HIS A 8 -26.44 -12.32 -18.11
C HIS A 8 -26.95 -13.24 -17.01
N SER A 9 -27.10 -12.71 -15.79
CA SER A 9 -27.93 -13.33 -14.75
C SER A 9 -29.20 -12.48 -14.58
N PRO A 10 -30.41 -13.01 -14.84
CA PRO A 10 -31.63 -12.31 -14.51
C PRO A 10 -31.95 -12.53 -13.02
N LEU A 11 -31.60 -11.56 -12.17
CA LEU A 11 -32.19 -11.46 -10.82
C LEU A 11 -33.64 -10.99 -10.98
N THR A 12 -34.58 -11.91 -10.76
CA THR A 12 -35.99 -11.57 -10.60
C THR A 12 -36.24 -11.19 -9.14
N PRO A 13 -36.82 -10.02 -8.84
CA PRO A 13 -37.25 -9.69 -7.49
C PRO A 13 -38.58 -10.40 -7.24
N LYS A 14 -38.57 -11.54 -6.55
CA LYS A 14 -39.80 -12.10 -5.99
C LYS A 14 -40.21 -11.24 -4.79
N GLN A 15 -41.15 -10.33 -5.03
CA GLN A 15 -41.96 -9.72 -3.99
C GLN A 15 -42.73 -10.82 -3.26
N HIS A 16 -42.27 -11.20 -2.07
CA HIS A 16 -43.09 -11.95 -1.13
C HIS A 16 -43.91 -10.95 -0.33
N ALA A 17 -45.18 -10.84 -0.72
CA ALA A 17 -46.20 -10.13 0.03
C ALA A 17 -46.20 -10.63 1.49
N LEU A 18 -45.89 -9.71 2.40
CA LEU A 18 -46.10 -9.86 3.83
C LEU A 18 -47.59 -10.04 4.10
N PHE A 19 -48.04 -11.29 4.19
CA PHE A 19 -49.34 -11.59 4.79
C PHE A 19 -49.20 -11.66 6.30
N ASN A 20 -49.61 -10.56 6.90
CA ASN A 20 -50.11 -10.46 8.27
C ASN A 20 -51.02 -11.67 8.63
N LYS A 21 -50.71 -12.32 9.75
CA LYS A 21 -51.74 -12.82 10.68
C LYS A 21 -51.12 -13.01 12.06
N ASN A 22 -51.14 -11.93 12.84
CA ASN A 22 -51.10 -12.00 14.30
C ASN A 22 -52.31 -12.82 14.78
N GLY A 23 -52.11 -14.12 14.92
CA GLY A 23 -53.03 -15.01 15.62
C GLY A 23 -52.80 -14.85 17.12
N HIS A 24 -53.50 -13.91 17.75
CA HIS A 24 -53.67 -13.91 19.21
C HIS A 24 -54.29 -15.25 19.63
N PHE A 25 -53.46 -16.19 20.08
CA PHE A 25 -53.92 -17.37 20.80
C PHE A 25 -54.41 -16.93 22.19
N GLN A 26 -55.70 -16.60 22.26
CA GLN A 26 -56.45 -16.50 23.51
C GLN A 26 -56.33 -17.83 24.27
N ARG A 27 -55.39 -17.86 25.23
CA ARG A 27 -55.13 -18.97 26.15
C ARG A 27 -56.32 -19.10 27.10
N LYS A 28 -57.38 -19.82 26.70
CA LYS A 28 -58.49 -20.19 27.61
C LYS A 28 -57.92 -21.10 28.69
N LYS A 29 -57.62 -20.52 29.86
CA LYS A 29 -57.38 -21.26 31.10
C LYS A 29 -58.74 -21.75 31.60
N HIS A 30 -58.99 -23.05 31.53
CA HIS A 30 -60.11 -23.66 32.24
C HIS A 30 -59.69 -23.82 33.72
N PRO A 31 -60.40 -23.24 34.70
CA PRO A 31 -60.20 -23.62 36.09
C PRO A 31 -60.88 -24.98 36.28
N ILE A 32 -60.09 -26.03 36.54
CA ILE A 32 -60.61 -27.29 37.05
C ILE A 32 -61.01 -27.04 38.50
N LEU A 33 -62.27 -26.66 38.70
CA LEU A 33 -62.92 -26.60 40.00
C LEU A 33 -63.15 -28.04 40.49
N CYS A 34 -62.28 -28.50 41.38
CA CYS A 34 -62.47 -29.73 42.14
C CYS A 34 -63.53 -29.45 43.22
N LEU A 35 -64.78 -29.85 42.97
CA LEU A 35 -65.83 -29.88 44.00
C LEU A 35 -65.68 -31.15 44.84
N CYS A 36 -65.00 -31.06 45.97
CA CYS A 36 -65.16 -32.04 47.05
C CYS A 36 -66.40 -31.66 47.86
N LYS A 37 -67.47 -32.47 47.79
CA LYS A 37 -68.60 -32.41 48.73
C LYS A 37 -68.16 -33.07 50.05
N PRO A 38 -68.34 -32.43 51.22
CA PRO A 38 -68.35 -33.15 52.48
C PRO A 38 -69.76 -33.71 52.69
N ASN A 39 -69.89 -35.04 52.76
CA ASN A 39 -71.10 -35.67 53.31
C ASN A 39 -70.80 -36.02 54.76
N ASP A 40 -71.45 -35.30 55.68
CA ASP A 40 -71.71 -35.77 57.03
C ASP A 40 -72.90 -36.74 56.96
N SER A 41 -72.72 -37.98 57.45
CA SER A 41 -73.74 -38.79 58.16
C SER A 41 -73.20 -40.19 58.44
N ASP A 42 -73.22 -40.55 59.72
CA ASP A 42 -72.97 -41.88 60.26
C ASP A 42 -73.90 -42.94 59.64
N SER A 43 -73.34 -44.07 59.22
CA SER A 43 -73.98 -45.40 59.28
C SER A 43 -72.98 -46.49 58.83
N ASP A 44 -72.73 -47.45 59.72
CA ASP A 44 -72.15 -48.79 59.51
C ASP A 44 -71.26 -49.02 58.27
N ALA A 45 -69.94 -49.08 58.49
CA ALA A 45 -68.93 -49.25 57.46
C ALA A 45 -68.88 -50.67 56.85
N PRO A 46 -69.10 -50.83 55.52
CA PRO A 46 -68.46 -51.86 54.72
C PRO A 46 -67.02 -51.42 54.40
N PRO A 47 -66.10 -52.33 54.01
CA PRO A 47 -64.72 -51.95 53.66
C PRO A 47 -64.71 -50.86 52.58
N PRO A 48 -63.75 -49.90 52.64
CA PRO A 48 -63.71 -48.79 51.70
C PRO A 48 -63.59 -49.33 50.26
N PRO A 49 -64.31 -48.74 49.29
CA PRO A 49 -64.06 -49.05 47.89
C PRO A 49 -62.58 -48.76 47.59
N PRO A 50 -61.89 -49.60 46.81
CA PRO A 50 -60.50 -49.32 46.44
C PRO A 50 -60.42 -47.92 45.82
N PRO A 51 -59.35 -47.14 46.09
CA PRO A 51 -59.18 -45.83 45.50
C PRO A 51 -59.34 -45.97 43.98
N PRO A 52 -60.00 -45.02 43.29
CA PRO A 52 -60.20 -45.10 41.84
C PRO A 52 -58.83 -45.22 41.17
N GLN A 53 -58.46 -46.45 40.84
CA GLN A 53 -57.16 -46.80 40.32
C GLN A 53 -57.20 -46.41 38.85
N GLY A 54 -56.76 -45.18 38.56
CA GLY A 54 -56.68 -44.68 37.20
C GLY A 54 -55.91 -45.65 36.32
N ASP A 55 -56.39 -45.88 35.10
CA ASP A 55 -55.76 -46.80 34.15
C ASP A 55 -54.29 -46.39 33.92
N SER A 56 -53.37 -47.26 34.33
CA SER A 56 -51.93 -47.01 34.25
C SER A 56 -51.47 -46.73 32.82
N ARG A 57 -52.15 -47.29 31.82
CA ARG A 57 -51.87 -47.01 30.40
C ARG A 57 -52.26 -45.59 30.00
N GLN A 58 -53.36 -45.07 30.54
CA GLN A 58 -53.79 -43.70 30.28
C GLN A 58 -52.86 -42.69 30.96
N GLN A 59 -52.40 -43.00 32.18
CA GLN A 59 -51.42 -42.17 32.88
C GLN A 59 -50.06 -42.13 32.16
N GLU A 60 -49.58 -43.27 31.65
CA GLU A 60 -48.36 -43.32 30.85
C GLU A 60 -48.49 -42.54 29.54
N LEU A 61 -49.63 -42.67 28.85
CA LEU A 61 -49.89 -41.91 27.62
C LEU A 61 -49.90 -40.39 27.88
N LEU A 62 -50.55 -39.95 28.97
CA LEU A 62 -50.54 -38.55 29.39
C LEU A 62 -49.13 -38.05 29.72
N ALA A 63 -48.32 -38.85 30.41
CA ALA A 63 -46.93 -38.52 30.70
C ALA A 63 -46.10 -38.35 29.41
N ARG A 64 -46.28 -39.25 28.42
CA ARG A 64 -45.61 -39.14 27.11
C ARG A 64 -46.05 -37.89 26.35
N ILE A 65 -47.34 -37.55 26.37
CA ILE A 65 -47.87 -36.33 25.74
C ILE A 65 -47.26 -35.09 26.41
N ALA A 66 -47.21 -35.05 27.74
CA ALA A 66 -46.61 -33.93 28.47
C ALA A 66 -45.11 -33.78 28.17
N GLN A 67 -44.38 -34.90 28.08
CA GLN A 67 -42.96 -34.91 27.70
C GLN A 67 -42.76 -34.38 26.27
N LEU A 68 -43.57 -34.83 25.31
CA LEU A 68 -43.51 -34.36 23.91
C LEU A 68 -43.84 -32.87 23.80
N GLN A 69 -44.85 -32.40 24.53
CA GLN A 69 -45.19 -30.97 24.58
C GLN A 69 -44.04 -30.14 25.17
N THR A 70 -43.39 -30.64 26.21
CA THR A 70 -42.22 -29.98 26.82
C THR A 70 -41.05 -29.91 25.85
N GLN A 71 -40.74 -31.01 25.15
CA GLN A 71 -39.69 -31.04 24.13
C GLN A 71 -39.99 -30.11 22.96
N LYS A 72 -41.26 -30.05 22.53
CA LYS A 72 -41.70 -29.12 21.49
C LYS A 72 -41.44 -27.67 21.89
N VAL A 73 -41.86 -27.26 23.08
CA VAL A 73 -41.64 -25.89 23.56
C VAL A 73 -40.14 -25.57 23.58
N ARG A 74 -39.32 -26.47 24.16
CA ARG A 74 -37.86 -26.27 24.22
C ARG A 74 -37.21 -26.14 22.84
N LEU A 75 -37.64 -26.94 21.88
CA LEU A 75 -37.11 -26.87 20.51
C LEU A 75 -37.56 -25.59 19.79
N THR A 76 -38.80 -25.15 20.01
CA THR A 76 -39.28 -23.88 19.47
C THR A 76 -38.50 -22.72 20.06
N ASP A 77 -38.33 -22.67 21.38
CA ASP A 77 -37.56 -21.60 22.03
C ASP A 77 -36.11 -21.54 21.52
N TYR A 78 -35.44 -22.70 21.40
CA TYR A 78 -34.08 -22.77 20.85
C TYR A 78 -34.01 -22.31 19.38
N LEU A 79 -34.99 -22.67 18.57
CA LEU A 79 -35.06 -22.25 17.16
C LEU A 79 -35.28 -20.73 17.07
N ASP A 80 -36.16 -20.19 17.89
CA ASP A 80 -36.45 -18.75 17.95
C ASP A 80 -35.20 -17.97 18.38
N GLU A 81 -34.50 -18.41 19.45
CA GLU A 81 -33.23 -17.82 19.90
C GLU A 81 -32.16 -17.84 18.80
N ARG A 82 -31.99 -18.98 18.12
CA ARG A 82 -30.99 -19.12 17.06
C ARG A 82 -31.34 -18.28 15.83
N SER A 83 -32.62 -18.15 15.51
CA SER A 83 -33.09 -17.31 14.41
C SER A 83 -32.86 -15.83 14.71
N ALA A 84 -33.13 -15.38 15.93
CA ALA A 84 -32.86 -14.02 16.38
C ALA A 84 -31.35 -13.71 16.34
N TYR A 85 -30.51 -14.62 16.83
CA TYR A 85 -29.06 -14.49 16.76
C TYR A 85 -28.55 -14.35 15.31
N LEU A 86 -29.06 -15.18 14.39
CA LEU A 86 -28.66 -15.12 12.98
C LEU A 86 -29.14 -13.83 12.31
N SER A 87 -30.31 -13.32 12.68
CA SER A 87 -30.80 -12.02 12.20
C SER A 87 -29.89 -10.89 12.67
N GLN A 88 -29.56 -10.87 13.97
CA GLN A 88 -28.65 -9.88 14.54
C GLN A 88 -27.27 -9.96 13.88
N PHE A 89 -26.73 -11.15 13.70
CA PHE A 89 -25.45 -11.33 13.02
C PHE A 89 -25.46 -10.79 11.58
N ALA A 90 -26.57 -10.98 10.85
CA ALA A 90 -26.71 -10.44 9.50
C ALA A 90 -26.83 -8.92 9.49
N GLU A 91 -27.56 -8.34 10.44
CA GLU A 91 -27.68 -6.88 10.61
C GLU A 91 -26.34 -6.25 10.98
N ASP A 92 -25.63 -6.82 11.96
CA ASP A 92 -24.30 -6.36 12.39
C ASP A 92 -23.29 -6.45 11.25
N ALA A 93 -23.28 -7.57 10.50
CA ALA A 93 -22.39 -7.73 9.35
C ALA A 93 -22.68 -6.73 8.22
N ASN A 94 -23.95 -6.41 7.96
CA ASN A 94 -24.29 -5.37 6.97
C ASN A 94 -23.82 -3.99 7.46
N ALA A 95 -24.03 -3.66 8.73
CA ALA A 95 -23.58 -2.40 9.30
C ALA A 95 -22.05 -2.26 9.27
N GLU A 96 -21.31 -3.34 9.54
CA GLU A 96 -19.85 -3.35 9.47
C GLU A 96 -19.35 -3.19 8.02
N ILE A 97 -20.00 -3.86 7.05
CA ILE A 97 -19.67 -3.72 5.62
C ILE A 97 -19.92 -2.28 5.15
N ASP A 98 -21.07 -1.70 5.52
CA ASP A 98 -21.40 -0.31 5.17
C ASP A 98 -20.38 0.66 5.78
N GLN A 99 -20.02 0.46 7.06
CA GLN A 99 -19.01 1.27 7.74
C GLN A 99 -17.62 1.16 7.07
N ILE A 100 -17.21 -0.04 6.68
CA ILE A 100 -15.94 -0.25 5.95
C ILE A 100 -15.99 0.46 4.60
N GLY A 101 -17.12 0.35 3.88
CA GLY A 101 -17.32 1.01 2.60
C GLY A 101 -17.24 2.53 2.70
N GLU A 102 -17.90 3.12 3.69
CA GLU A 102 -17.86 4.56 3.94
C GLU A 102 -16.47 5.04 4.34
N ASN A 103 -15.78 4.33 5.23
CA ASN A 103 -14.42 4.67 5.63
C ASN A 103 -13.43 4.58 4.45
N ALA A 104 -13.52 3.53 3.63
CA ALA A 104 -12.67 3.38 2.46
C ALA A 104 -12.87 4.50 1.43
N LEU A 105 -14.11 4.91 1.19
CA LEU A 105 -14.42 6.04 0.32
C LEU A 105 -13.86 7.36 0.88
N LYS A 106 -14.02 7.58 2.18
CA LYS A 106 -13.49 8.77 2.84
C LYS A 106 -11.96 8.85 2.77
N GLU A 107 -11.27 7.75 3.03
CA GLU A 107 -9.80 7.68 2.92
C GLU A 107 -9.34 7.90 1.47
N LEU A 108 -10.07 7.37 0.50
CA LEU A 108 -9.80 7.57 -0.92
C LEU A 108 -9.95 9.05 -1.32
N ASP A 109 -11.03 9.70 -0.90
CA ASP A 109 -11.28 11.12 -1.17
C ASP A 109 -10.20 12.01 -0.52
N GLU A 110 -9.80 11.70 0.71
CA GLU A 110 -8.73 12.42 1.40
C GLU A 110 -7.37 12.23 0.70
N ALA A 111 -7.05 11.01 0.27
CA ALA A 111 -5.85 10.75 -0.51
C ALA A 111 -5.88 11.49 -1.85
N GLY A 112 -7.03 11.51 -2.53
CA GLY A 112 -7.24 12.27 -3.76
C GLY A 112 -7.02 13.77 -3.57
N ALA A 113 -7.57 14.35 -2.51
CA ALA A 113 -7.38 15.75 -2.16
C ALA A 113 -5.89 16.09 -1.94
N ARG A 114 -5.17 15.25 -1.18
CA ARG A 114 -3.72 15.43 -0.93
C ARG A 114 -2.89 15.36 -2.21
N ILE A 115 -3.21 14.45 -3.12
CA ILE A 115 -2.53 14.34 -4.42
C ILE A 115 -2.79 15.58 -5.26
N MET A 116 -4.04 16.02 -5.33
CA MET A 116 -4.43 17.21 -6.09
C MET A 116 -3.75 18.48 -5.55
N GLU A 117 -3.72 18.64 -4.23
CA GLU A 117 -2.99 19.74 -3.57
C GLU A 117 -1.49 19.69 -3.88
N ASN A 118 -0.86 18.51 -3.88
CA ASN A 118 0.55 18.37 -4.23
C ASN A 118 0.82 18.74 -5.70
N ILE A 119 -0.07 18.33 -6.61
CA ILE A 119 0.04 18.68 -8.04
C ILE A 119 -0.10 20.18 -8.22
N GLU A 120 -1.09 20.82 -7.59
CA GLU A 120 -1.31 22.26 -7.66
C GLU A 120 -0.10 23.03 -7.12
N SER A 121 0.43 22.63 -5.97
CA SER A 121 1.64 23.23 -5.39
C SER A 121 2.86 23.12 -6.32
N ARG A 122 3.05 21.97 -6.97
CA ARG A 122 4.13 21.80 -7.96
C ARG A 122 3.90 22.60 -9.23
N MET A 123 2.65 22.70 -9.68
CA MET A 123 2.28 23.47 -10.86
C MET A 123 2.53 24.96 -10.63
N GLN A 124 2.14 25.48 -9.48
CA GLN A 124 2.40 26.86 -9.10
C GLN A 124 3.91 27.14 -9.01
N ALA A 125 4.68 26.28 -8.34
CA ALA A 125 6.14 26.44 -8.29
C ALA A 125 6.78 26.41 -9.69
N PHE A 126 6.22 25.61 -10.60
CA PHE A 126 6.67 25.54 -11.98
C PHE A 126 6.31 26.83 -12.76
N GLU A 127 5.10 27.36 -12.59
CA GLU A 127 4.68 28.64 -13.17
C GLU A 127 5.57 29.79 -12.70
N GLU A 128 5.81 29.89 -11.39
CA GLU A 128 6.73 30.87 -10.81
C GLU A 128 8.16 30.71 -11.37
N SER A 129 8.63 29.48 -11.56
CA SER A 129 9.96 29.22 -12.14
C SER A 129 10.07 29.59 -13.62
N ILE A 130 8.99 29.41 -14.40
CA ILE A 130 8.95 29.80 -15.81
C ILE A 130 8.97 31.32 -15.92
N GLU A 131 8.19 32.01 -15.10
CA GLU A 131 8.11 33.47 -15.09
C GLU A 131 9.48 34.07 -14.77
N LEU A 132 10.16 33.56 -13.73
CA LEU A 132 11.51 33.98 -13.37
C LEU A 132 12.53 33.68 -14.49
N ASN A 133 12.48 32.47 -15.08
CA ASN A 133 13.40 32.10 -16.15
C ASN A 133 13.18 32.95 -17.42
N LYS A 134 11.93 33.32 -17.72
CA LYS A 134 11.61 34.24 -18.82
C LYS A 134 12.23 35.62 -18.59
N GLN A 135 12.10 36.15 -17.37
CA GLN A 135 12.74 37.42 -17.01
C GLN A 135 14.27 37.35 -17.13
N GLU A 136 14.88 36.26 -16.66
CA GLU A 136 16.32 36.04 -16.77
C GLU A 136 16.79 36.00 -18.23
N ILE A 137 16.03 35.33 -19.11
CA ILE A 137 16.32 35.30 -20.55
C ILE A 137 16.25 36.70 -21.16
N GLU A 138 15.22 37.49 -20.83
CA GLU A 138 15.07 38.86 -21.34
C GLU A 138 16.22 39.78 -20.88
N GLU A 139 16.64 39.66 -19.62
CA GLU A 139 17.80 40.39 -19.10
C GLU A 139 19.12 39.96 -19.77
N ASN A 140 19.29 38.67 -20.01
CA ASN A 140 20.47 38.13 -20.69
C ASN A 140 20.51 38.54 -22.17
N GLU A 141 19.36 38.58 -22.85
CA GLU A 141 19.25 39.03 -24.23
C GLU A 141 19.61 40.51 -24.36
N LYS A 142 19.17 41.34 -23.41
CA LYS A 142 19.59 42.75 -23.34
C LYS A 142 21.10 42.90 -23.14
N LYS A 143 21.69 42.17 -22.18
CA LYS A 143 23.15 42.20 -21.96
C LYS A 143 23.92 41.74 -23.19
N LEU A 144 23.40 40.75 -23.92
CA LEU A 144 24.00 40.27 -25.16
C LEU A 144 23.95 41.33 -26.26
N ALA A 145 22.82 42.03 -26.41
CA ALA A 145 22.69 43.14 -27.35
C ALA A 145 23.64 44.30 -27.01
N ASP A 146 23.76 44.66 -25.73
CA ASP A 146 24.71 45.69 -25.27
C ASP A 146 26.17 45.28 -25.52
N PHE A 147 26.49 43.99 -25.37
CA PHE A 147 27.82 43.44 -25.67
C PHE A 147 28.11 43.44 -27.18
N GLU A 148 27.15 43.06 -28.01
CA GLU A 148 27.30 43.07 -29.46
C GLU A 148 27.52 44.50 -29.99
N GLY A 149 26.78 45.48 -29.46
CA GLY A 149 26.99 46.89 -29.77
C GLY A 149 28.38 47.40 -29.39
N GLN A 150 28.86 47.06 -28.19
CA GLN A 150 30.24 47.37 -27.79
C GLN A 150 31.27 46.71 -28.70
N MET A 151 31.07 45.46 -29.10
CA MET A 151 31.99 44.76 -29.99
C MET A 151 32.05 45.40 -31.39
N GLU A 152 30.92 45.87 -31.91
CA GLU A 152 30.85 46.53 -33.20
C GLU A 152 31.49 47.92 -33.17
N GLU A 153 31.31 48.67 -32.07
CA GLU A 153 32.03 49.92 -31.80
C GLU A 153 33.55 49.68 -31.67
N GLU A 154 33.98 48.72 -30.86
CA GLU A 154 35.40 48.36 -30.70
C GLU A 154 36.06 47.86 -32.01
N ARG A 155 35.29 47.19 -32.88
CA ARG A 155 35.75 46.80 -34.22
C ARG A 155 35.91 48.02 -35.13
N ASN A 156 34.93 48.92 -35.14
CA ASN A 156 34.96 50.13 -35.95
C ASN A 156 36.08 51.10 -35.50
N GLU A 157 36.39 51.13 -34.20
CA GLU A 157 37.48 51.92 -33.64
C GLU A 157 38.86 51.25 -33.73
N GLY A 158 38.93 50.00 -34.21
CA GLY A 158 40.19 49.24 -34.30
C GLY A 158 40.86 48.94 -32.96
N LEU A 159 40.13 49.09 -31.84
CA LEU A 159 40.61 48.86 -30.47
C LEU A 159 40.80 47.36 -30.17
N PHE A 160 40.04 46.49 -30.83
CA PHE A 160 40.11 45.04 -30.68
C PHE A 160 41.54 44.49 -30.92
N PHE A 161 42.25 45.02 -31.92
CA PHE A 161 43.63 44.62 -32.21
C PHE A 161 44.68 45.32 -31.34
N LYS A 162 44.35 46.48 -30.77
CA LYS A 162 45.22 47.22 -29.84
C LYS A 162 45.38 46.47 -28.52
N ASN A 163 44.31 45.84 -28.03
CA ASN A 163 44.33 44.97 -26.84
C ASN A 163 45.03 43.63 -27.09
N LEU A 164 44.96 43.06 -28.31
CA LEU A 164 45.70 41.84 -28.66
C LEU A 164 47.23 42.07 -28.76
N GLY A 165 47.67 43.29 -29.09
CA GLY A 165 49.07 43.70 -29.10
C GLY A 165 49.64 43.99 -27.72
N GLN A 166 48.81 44.38 -26.75
CA GLN A 166 49.18 44.53 -25.33
C GLN A 166 49.11 43.18 -24.62
N LYS A 167 50.03 42.30 -24.98
CA LYS A 167 50.30 41.10 -24.18
C LYS A 167 50.93 41.55 -22.87
N GLN A 168 50.12 41.86 -21.86
CA GLN A 168 50.60 41.91 -20.49
C GLN A 168 51.19 40.53 -20.23
N SER A 169 52.51 40.46 -20.04
CA SER A 169 53.21 39.21 -19.79
C SER A 169 52.72 38.67 -18.45
N VAL A 170 51.62 37.92 -18.48
CA VAL A 170 51.17 37.15 -17.32
C VAL A 170 52.31 36.21 -17.00
N ASP A 171 52.91 36.47 -15.84
CA ASP A 171 54.05 35.76 -15.29
C ASP A 171 53.92 34.26 -15.59
N LYS A 172 54.90 33.70 -16.31
CA LYS A 172 54.97 32.26 -16.57
C LYS A 172 54.90 31.43 -15.27
N ALA A 173 55.20 32.05 -14.13
CA ALA A 173 55.01 31.48 -12.80
C ALA A 173 53.54 31.33 -12.40
N LYS A 174 52.69 32.34 -12.63
CA LYS A 174 51.24 32.27 -12.35
C LYS A 174 50.51 31.32 -13.29
N ALA A 175 50.90 31.30 -14.58
CA ALA A 175 50.36 30.35 -15.53
C ALA A 175 50.73 28.89 -15.19
N LYS A 176 51.95 28.66 -14.67
CA LYS A 176 52.36 27.34 -14.17
C LYS A 176 51.60 26.94 -12.91
N GLU A 177 51.41 27.86 -11.97
CA GLU A 177 50.61 27.65 -10.76
C GLU A 177 49.14 27.34 -11.08
N GLU A 178 48.55 28.01 -12.08
CA GLU A 178 47.20 27.73 -12.55
C GLU A 178 47.11 26.40 -13.29
N THR A 179 48.11 26.02 -14.11
CA THR A 179 48.14 24.66 -14.70
C THR A 179 48.34 23.57 -13.65
N ASP A 180 49.09 23.83 -12.58
CA ASP A 180 49.25 22.89 -11.46
C ASP A 180 47.97 22.80 -10.63
N LYS A 181 47.25 23.92 -10.43
CA LYS A 181 45.90 23.92 -9.84
C LYS A 181 44.89 23.19 -10.73
N ILE A 182 44.92 23.36 -12.05
CA ILE A 182 44.05 22.63 -12.98
C ILE A 182 44.42 21.14 -13.02
N LYS A 183 45.71 20.79 -12.93
CA LYS A 183 46.18 19.39 -12.83
C LYS A 183 45.80 18.76 -11.48
N GLN A 184 45.81 19.53 -10.41
CA GLN A 184 45.36 19.12 -9.08
C GLN A 184 43.84 18.98 -9.02
N LEU A 185 43.09 19.92 -9.59
CA LEU A 185 41.63 19.85 -9.77
C LEU A 185 41.24 18.72 -10.72
N SER A 186 42.03 18.41 -11.75
CA SER A 186 41.82 17.25 -12.62
C SER A 186 42.22 15.92 -11.96
N LYS A 187 43.07 15.95 -10.92
CA LYS A 187 43.42 14.80 -10.08
C LYS A 187 42.40 14.58 -8.95
N GLU A 188 41.74 15.64 -8.49
CA GLU A 188 40.58 15.59 -7.58
C GLU A 188 39.28 15.25 -8.33
N ASN A 189 39.06 15.82 -9.53
CA ASN A 189 37.98 15.47 -10.47
C ASN A 189 38.27 14.21 -11.29
N ALA A 190 39.46 13.61 -11.16
CA ALA A 190 39.66 12.19 -11.45
C ALA A 190 38.96 11.40 -10.32
N GLU A 191 37.65 11.52 -10.38
CA GLU A 191 36.62 11.21 -9.42
C GLU A 191 36.47 9.68 -9.27
N SER A 192 37.56 9.01 -8.92
CA SER A 192 37.58 7.55 -8.74
C SER A 192 36.80 7.15 -7.48
N LYS A 193 36.69 8.04 -6.49
CA LYS A 193 35.98 7.74 -5.23
C LYS A 193 34.47 7.75 -5.41
N THR A 194 33.90 8.74 -6.09
CA THR A 194 32.43 8.84 -6.28
C THR A 194 31.93 7.77 -7.25
N ARG A 195 32.64 7.56 -8.38
CA ARG A 195 32.30 6.48 -9.34
C ARG A 195 32.41 5.10 -8.70
N ARG A 196 33.50 4.82 -7.96
CA ARG A 196 33.66 3.56 -7.20
C ARG A 196 32.57 3.38 -6.14
N ASN A 197 32.18 4.44 -5.44
CA ASN A 197 31.11 4.36 -4.44
C ASN A 197 29.75 4.05 -5.10
N ILE A 198 29.49 4.58 -6.30
CA ILE A 198 28.30 4.27 -7.09
C ILE A 198 28.30 2.78 -7.52
N TYR A 199 29.41 2.24 -8.04
CA TYR A 199 29.47 0.82 -8.38
C TYR A 199 29.34 -0.09 -7.15
N LEU A 200 29.95 0.28 -6.03
CA LEU A 200 29.80 -0.47 -4.77
C LEU A 200 28.36 -0.44 -4.25
N ALA A 201 27.67 0.70 -4.36
CA ALA A 201 26.25 0.80 -4.01
C ALA A 201 25.36 -0.05 -4.92
N LEU A 202 25.62 -0.04 -6.23
CA LEU A 202 24.90 -0.88 -7.21
C LEU A 202 25.15 -2.38 -6.96
N ILE A 203 26.39 -2.77 -6.67
CA ILE A 203 26.74 -4.15 -6.28
C ILE A 203 25.98 -4.55 -5.01
N GLY A 204 25.95 -3.68 -4.00
CA GLY A 204 25.19 -3.90 -2.77
C GLY A 204 23.70 -4.13 -3.04
N LEU A 205 23.10 -3.28 -3.87
CA LEU A 205 21.69 -3.39 -4.28
C LEU A 205 21.40 -4.72 -5.01
N VAL A 206 22.29 -5.13 -5.91
CA VAL A 206 22.15 -6.39 -6.66
C VAL A 206 22.28 -7.61 -5.73
N VAL A 207 23.21 -7.59 -4.76
CA VAL A 207 23.37 -8.68 -3.77
C VAL A 207 22.14 -8.80 -2.87
N VAL A 208 21.56 -7.68 -2.44
CA VAL A 208 20.28 -7.67 -1.71
C VAL A 208 19.14 -8.21 -2.58
N GLY A 209 19.12 -7.84 -3.87
CA GLY A 209 18.16 -8.37 -4.84
C GLY A 209 18.25 -9.89 -5.03
N ILE A 210 19.47 -10.43 -5.10
CA ILE A 210 19.72 -11.88 -5.24
C ILE A 210 19.29 -12.63 -3.98
N THR A 211 19.67 -12.16 -2.80
CA THR A 211 19.27 -12.79 -1.52
C THR A 211 17.75 -12.78 -1.35
N ASN A 212 17.08 -11.68 -1.67
CA ASN A 212 15.62 -11.59 -1.64
C ASN A 212 14.95 -12.50 -2.68
N ALA A 213 15.49 -12.57 -3.91
CA ALA A 213 14.96 -13.46 -4.95
C ALA A 213 15.11 -14.95 -4.58
N LEU A 214 16.22 -15.33 -3.95
CA LEU A 214 16.46 -16.70 -3.47
C LEU A 214 15.54 -17.09 -2.30
N ILE A 215 15.24 -16.16 -1.38
CA ILE A 215 14.34 -16.40 -0.24
C ILE A 215 12.88 -16.44 -0.69
N SER A 216 12.49 -15.51 -1.56
CA SER A 216 11.09 -15.31 -1.96
C SER A 216 10.62 -16.29 -3.05
N SER A 217 11.52 -16.74 -3.93
CA SER A 217 11.13 -17.59 -5.07
C SER A 217 12.28 -18.48 -5.56
N PRO A 218 12.59 -19.58 -4.84
CA PRO A 218 13.66 -20.51 -5.22
C PRO A 218 13.44 -21.23 -6.56
N SER A 219 12.25 -21.13 -7.18
CA SER A 219 11.92 -21.74 -8.47
C SER A 219 12.15 -20.82 -9.68
N ASP A 220 12.33 -19.51 -9.47
CA ASP A 220 12.53 -18.52 -10.54
C ASP A 220 14.03 -18.30 -10.81
N TRP A 221 14.73 -19.35 -11.24
CA TRP A 221 16.19 -19.30 -11.48
C TRP A 221 16.58 -18.32 -12.58
N THR A 222 15.67 -17.96 -13.48
CA THR A 222 15.88 -16.97 -14.54
C THR A 222 16.14 -15.57 -13.98
N LYS A 223 15.41 -15.14 -12.94
CA LYS A 223 15.60 -13.83 -12.31
C LYS A 223 16.94 -13.75 -11.56
N SER A 224 17.29 -14.83 -10.85
CA SER A 224 18.58 -14.95 -10.16
C SER A 224 19.75 -15.00 -11.15
N ALA A 225 19.61 -15.71 -12.28
CA ALA A 225 20.62 -15.79 -13.32
C ALA A 225 20.87 -14.45 -14.02
N VAL A 226 19.80 -13.68 -14.31
CA VAL A 226 19.92 -12.33 -14.90
C VAL A 226 20.63 -11.37 -13.94
N LEU A 227 20.25 -11.38 -12.66
CA LEU A 227 20.94 -10.58 -11.63
C LEU A 227 22.40 -11.01 -11.43
N GLY A 228 22.68 -12.31 -11.50
CA GLY A 228 24.03 -12.86 -11.47
C GLY A 228 24.89 -12.40 -12.65
N ALA A 229 24.34 -12.38 -13.87
CA ALA A 229 25.04 -11.88 -15.05
C ALA A 229 25.37 -10.37 -14.93
N ILE A 230 24.43 -9.58 -14.39
CA ILE A 230 24.64 -8.15 -14.13
C ILE A 230 25.73 -7.93 -13.07
N LEU A 231 25.75 -8.76 -12.02
CA LEU A 231 26.78 -8.70 -10.97
C LEU A 231 28.19 -8.96 -11.53
N VAL A 232 28.33 -9.94 -12.41
CA VAL A 232 29.61 -10.25 -13.07
C VAL A 232 30.09 -9.08 -13.93
N GLY A 233 29.17 -8.43 -14.66
CA GLY A 233 29.47 -7.21 -15.42
C GLY A 233 29.99 -6.07 -14.55
N LEU A 234 29.31 -5.80 -13.42
CA LEU A 234 29.71 -4.75 -12.47
C LEU A 234 31.07 -5.05 -11.80
N LEU A 235 31.32 -6.30 -11.44
CA LEU A 235 32.62 -6.71 -10.88
C LEU A 235 33.75 -6.54 -11.91
N SER A 236 33.50 -6.85 -13.18
CA SER A 236 34.47 -6.62 -14.27
C SER A 236 34.80 -5.14 -14.43
N GLN A 237 33.80 -4.26 -14.30
CA GLN A 237 33.98 -2.81 -14.37
C GLN A 237 34.81 -2.27 -13.19
N VAL A 238 34.57 -2.78 -11.97
CA VAL A 238 35.36 -2.40 -10.78
C VAL A 238 36.81 -2.89 -10.89
N ILE A 239 37.03 -4.12 -11.37
CA ILE A 239 38.39 -4.67 -11.55
C ILE A 239 39.15 -3.89 -12.64
N TYR A 240 38.47 -3.54 -13.73
CA TYR A 240 39.05 -2.71 -14.79
C TYR A 240 39.49 -1.34 -14.24
N GLU A 241 38.62 -0.65 -13.49
CA GLU A 241 38.97 0.63 -12.87
C GLU A 241 40.13 0.50 -11.87
N GLN A 242 40.18 -0.58 -11.08
CA GLN A 242 41.31 -0.85 -10.19
C GLN A 242 42.61 -1.10 -10.96
N SER A 243 42.57 -1.87 -12.06
CA SER A 243 43.76 -2.15 -12.88
C SER A 243 44.32 -0.89 -13.53
N VAL A 244 43.45 -0.02 -14.06
CA VAL A 244 43.84 1.25 -14.68
C VAL A 244 44.44 2.20 -13.64
N LEU A 245 43.85 2.28 -12.43
CA LEU A 245 44.43 3.04 -11.32
C LEU A 245 45.81 2.51 -10.92
N SER A 246 45.96 1.18 -10.81
CA SER A 246 47.23 0.53 -10.46
C SER A 246 48.33 0.80 -11.50
N GLU A 247 47.97 0.79 -12.78
CA GLU A 247 48.90 1.07 -13.89
C GLU A 247 49.32 2.55 -13.93
N THR A 248 48.45 3.47 -13.50
CA THR A 248 48.82 4.88 -13.33
C THR A 248 49.76 5.11 -12.15
N GLU A 249 49.60 4.37 -11.04
CA GLU A 249 50.50 4.45 -9.88
C GLU A 249 51.90 3.87 -10.17
N THR A 250 51.98 2.79 -10.95
CA THR A 250 53.28 2.19 -11.32
C THR A 250 54.06 3.04 -12.32
N LYS A 251 53.40 3.64 -13.32
CA LYS A 251 54.05 4.60 -14.24
C LYS A 251 54.56 5.85 -13.52
N GLN A 252 53.87 6.30 -12.47
CA GLN A 252 54.28 7.45 -11.68
C GLN A 252 55.48 7.15 -10.76
N LYS A 253 55.60 5.93 -10.24
CA LYS A 253 56.79 5.48 -9.49
C LYS A 253 58.03 5.39 -10.39
N GLN A 254 57.89 4.82 -11.60
CA GLN A 254 59.02 4.69 -12.54
C GLN A 254 59.56 6.06 -13.00
N THR A 255 58.69 7.03 -13.27
CA THR A 255 59.12 8.41 -13.63
C THR A 255 59.79 9.14 -12.47
N SER A 256 59.38 8.89 -11.22
CA SER A 256 60.02 9.49 -10.03
C SER A 256 61.39 8.87 -9.66
N GLU A 257 61.67 7.65 -10.12
CA GLU A 257 62.97 6.99 -9.93
C GLU A 257 63.97 7.33 -11.04
N GLU A 258 63.51 7.58 -12.28
CA GLU A 258 64.36 8.06 -13.38
C GLU A 258 64.83 9.52 -13.19
N GLU A 259 64.04 10.39 -12.54
CA GLU A 259 64.46 11.77 -12.22
C GLU A 259 65.47 11.87 -11.05
N LYS A 260 65.77 10.76 -10.37
CA LYS A 260 66.70 10.71 -9.22
C LYS A 260 68.06 10.08 -9.53
N LYS A 261 68.34 9.75 -10.80
CA LYS A 261 69.61 9.16 -11.24
C LYS A 261 70.33 10.10 -12.21
#